data_AF-A0AAD6T4P4-F1
#
_entry.id   AF-A0AAD6T4P4-F1
#
_cell.length_a   1.000
_cell.length_b   1.000
_cell.length_c   1.000
_cell.angle_alpha   90.00
_cell.angle_beta   90.00
_cell.angle_gamma   90.00
#
_symmetry.space_group_name_H-M   'P 1'
#
loop_
_entity.id
_entity.type
_entity.pdbx_description
1 polymer ?
#
loop_
_entity_poly.entity_id
_entity_poly.type
_entity_poly.pdbx_seq_one_letter_code
_entity_poly.pdbx_strand_id
1 'polypeptide(L)'
;MPHQHDAHCGHESTDHDHDHDSSDLGPKDNLFSQIDRDNVVALNASGSGSTIIKPWHERLDEAKSIESDADDQMIIRIPFTSSVKLRSLLLKTGPTDQTPSKVVLFSNEESFDFDDIADKTPIQEFVVAQGRDVGEYSLRTAKFSNVSSISLFFPQSQGADTTQIYYVGFLGHWTERKSSAPVTVYETQANLADHEKIQGTDGGLSSPPV
;
A
#
# COMPACT_ATOMS: atom_id res chain seq x y z
N MET A 1 -25.52 -54.06 -41.83
CA MET A 1 -25.55 -52.71 -42.42
C MET A 1 -24.68 -51.81 -41.55
N PRO A 2 -23.79 -51.00 -42.15
CA PRO A 2 -22.81 -50.18 -41.46
C PRO A 2 -23.43 -48.86 -41.03
N HIS A 3 -22.97 -48.25 -39.92
CA HIS A 3 -22.90 -46.79 -39.79
C HIS A 3 -21.77 -46.44 -38.81
N GLN A 4 -20.70 -45.95 -39.41
CA GLN A 4 -19.64 -45.15 -38.80
C GLN A 4 -20.19 -43.75 -38.51
N HIS A 5 -19.75 -43.11 -37.43
CA HIS A 5 -19.63 -41.65 -37.32
C HIS A 5 -18.67 -41.33 -36.18
N ASP A 6 -17.52 -40.79 -36.55
CA ASP A 6 -16.56 -40.07 -35.74
C ASP A 6 -17.22 -38.87 -35.02
N ALA A 7 -16.87 -38.66 -33.74
CA ALA A 7 -16.85 -37.32 -33.14
C ALA A 7 -16.02 -37.33 -31.85
N HIS A 8 -14.82 -36.80 -31.97
CA HIS A 8 -13.89 -36.45 -30.92
C HIS A 8 -14.37 -35.18 -30.21
N CYS A 9 -14.54 -35.21 -28.89
CA CYS A 9 -14.48 -34.01 -28.05
C CYS A 9 -13.99 -34.38 -26.66
N GLY A 10 -12.68 -34.21 -26.45
CA GLY A 10 -12.09 -34.14 -25.12
C GLY A 10 -12.66 -32.92 -24.40
N HIS A 11 -13.32 -33.15 -23.27
CA HIS A 11 -13.62 -32.10 -22.31
C HIS A 11 -12.59 -32.25 -21.19
N GLU A 12 -11.44 -31.64 -21.44
CA GLU A 12 -10.41 -31.35 -20.47
C GLU A 12 -11.02 -30.49 -19.36
N SER A 13 -11.37 -31.18 -18.28
CA SER A 13 -11.73 -30.60 -16.99
C SER A 13 -10.49 -29.90 -16.42
N THR A 14 -10.45 -28.58 -16.59
CA THR A 14 -9.60 -27.71 -15.78
C THR A 14 -10.51 -26.69 -15.12
N ASP A 15 -11.15 -27.14 -14.05
CA ASP A 15 -11.59 -26.25 -12.98
C ASP A 15 -10.35 -25.49 -12.51
N HIS A 16 -10.22 -24.22 -12.92
CA HIS A 16 -9.30 -23.29 -12.30
C HIS A 16 -9.92 -22.86 -10.96
N ASP A 17 -9.92 -23.78 -10.00
CA ASP A 17 -10.00 -23.44 -8.59
C ASP A 17 -8.71 -22.66 -8.29
N HIS A 18 -8.83 -21.33 -8.33
CA HIS A 18 -7.88 -20.46 -7.67
C HIS A 18 -8.03 -20.65 -6.17
N ASP A 19 -7.48 -21.76 -5.67
CA ASP A 19 -7.27 -22.04 -4.26
C ASP A 19 -6.19 -21.07 -3.76
N HIS A 20 -6.56 -19.79 -3.67
CA HIS A 20 -5.82 -18.83 -2.87
C HIS A 20 -6.01 -19.29 -1.43
N ASP A 21 -5.00 -19.98 -0.92
CA ASP A 21 -4.86 -20.43 0.45
C ASP A 21 -5.22 -19.30 1.44
N SER A 22 -6.51 -19.25 1.77
CA SER A 22 -7.13 -18.17 2.54
C SER A 22 -6.79 -18.28 4.03
N SER A 23 -6.10 -19.36 4.41
CA SER A 23 -5.65 -19.60 5.78
C SER A 23 -4.48 -18.68 6.17
N ASP A 24 -3.78 -18.13 5.19
CA ASP A 24 -2.54 -17.38 5.40
C ASP A 24 -2.71 -15.85 5.44
N LEU A 25 -3.91 -15.37 5.08
CA LEU A 25 -4.22 -13.95 4.91
C LEU A 25 -4.59 -13.23 6.23
N GLY A 26 -4.80 -14.00 7.31
CA GLY A 26 -5.24 -13.43 8.59
C GLY A 26 -6.64 -12.82 8.51
N PRO A 27 -6.94 -11.78 9.31
CA PRO A 27 -8.21 -11.07 9.24
C PRO A 27 -8.49 -10.57 7.81
N LYS A 28 -9.74 -10.67 7.36
CA LYS A 28 -10.14 -10.24 6.00
C LYS A 28 -9.87 -8.76 5.73
N ASP A 29 -9.75 -7.97 6.79
CA ASP A 29 -9.45 -6.55 6.76
C ASP A 29 -7.96 -6.26 7.01
N ASN A 30 -7.07 -7.23 6.83
CA ASN A 30 -5.63 -7.03 6.89
C ASN A 30 -5.14 -6.16 5.72
N LEU A 31 -4.31 -5.15 6.03
CA LEU A 31 -3.82 -4.16 5.07
C LEU A 31 -2.39 -4.41 4.59
N PHE A 32 -1.78 -5.58 4.85
CA PHE A 32 -0.40 -5.91 4.48
C PHE A 32 -0.10 -5.65 3.00
N SER A 33 -1.00 -6.06 2.09
CA SER A 33 -0.83 -5.85 0.65
C SER A 33 -0.96 -4.39 0.20
N GLN A 34 -1.48 -3.51 1.07
CA GLN A 34 -1.69 -2.09 0.80
C GLN A 34 -0.54 -1.22 1.33
N ILE A 35 0.44 -1.81 2.02
CA ILE A 35 1.61 -1.09 2.53
C ILE A 35 2.66 -1.03 1.43
N ASP A 36 3.16 0.17 1.15
CA ASP A 36 4.30 0.38 0.27
C ASP A 36 5.60 0.13 1.06
N ARG A 37 5.96 -1.15 1.14
CA ARG A 37 7.08 -1.67 1.96
C ARG A 37 8.43 -1.09 1.56
N ASP A 38 8.63 -0.81 0.27
CA ASP A 38 9.91 -0.31 -0.24
C ASP A 38 10.18 1.12 0.20
N ASN A 39 9.12 1.88 0.48
CA ASN A 39 9.18 3.27 0.94
C ASN A 39 8.95 3.43 2.46
N VAL A 40 8.99 2.34 3.23
CA VAL A 40 8.93 2.43 4.70
C VAL A 40 10.25 2.99 5.23
N VAL A 41 10.15 4.08 5.97
CA VAL A 41 11.30 4.78 6.56
C VAL A 41 11.28 4.60 8.08
N ALA A 42 12.42 4.21 8.65
CA ALA A 42 12.64 4.22 10.09
C ALA A 42 13.74 5.23 10.43
N LEU A 43 13.46 6.15 11.36
CA LEU A 43 14.41 7.14 11.87
C LEU A 43 14.86 6.72 13.27
N ASN A 44 16.16 6.89 13.55
CA ASN A 44 16.84 6.38 14.74
C ASN A 44 16.63 4.87 14.94
N ALA A 45 16.85 4.09 13.87
CA ALA A 45 16.71 2.64 13.90
C ALA A 45 17.85 1.95 13.16
N SER A 46 18.36 0.88 13.77
CA SER A 46 19.24 -0.08 13.12
C SER A 46 18.40 -1.02 12.23
N GLY A 47 18.58 -0.88 10.92
CA GLY A 47 17.89 -1.71 9.90
C GLY A 47 16.83 -0.97 9.10
N SER A 48 16.27 -1.66 8.09
CA SER A 48 15.21 -1.11 7.23
C SER A 48 13.84 -1.30 7.89
N GLY A 49 13.00 -0.26 7.89
CA GLY A 49 11.64 -0.34 8.42
C GLY A 49 10.74 -1.35 7.68
N SER A 50 11.08 -1.75 6.45
CA SER A 50 10.39 -2.83 5.74
C SER A 50 10.46 -4.18 6.48
N THR A 51 11.50 -4.40 7.27
CA THR A 51 11.80 -5.65 8.00
C THR A 51 10.72 -6.04 9.01
N ILE A 52 10.04 -5.04 9.59
CA ILE A 52 8.98 -5.23 10.58
C ILE A 52 7.57 -5.32 9.95
N ILE A 53 7.45 -5.08 8.64
CA ILE A 53 6.19 -5.25 7.90
C ILE A 53 6.16 -6.67 7.34
N LYS A 54 5.50 -7.57 8.07
CA LYS A 54 5.46 -9.01 7.77
C LYS A 54 4.05 -9.48 7.38
N PRO A 55 3.91 -10.58 6.64
CA PRO A 55 2.61 -11.21 6.44
C PRO A 55 2.04 -11.71 7.78
N TRP A 56 0.73 -11.99 7.81
CA TRP A 56 0.03 -12.31 9.06
C TRP A 56 0.58 -13.55 9.76
N HIS A 57 0.99 -14.59 9.02
CA HIS A 57 1.54 -15.81 9.61
C HIS A 57 2.92 -15.60 10.27
N GLU A 58 3.72 -14.66 9.79
CA GLU A 58 5.05 -14.33 10.35
C GLU A 58 4.99 -13.28 11.47
N ARG A 59 3.80 -12.80 11.87
CA ARG A 59 3.66 -11.71 12.86
C ARG A 59 4.28 -12.03 14.23
N LEU A 60 4.48 -13.31 14.55
CA LEU A 60 5.10 -13.77 15.80
C LEU A 60 6.59 -14.06 15.66
N ASP A 61 7.14 -14.04 14.45
CA ASP A 61 8.55 -14.32 14.20
C ASP A 61 9.43 -13.16 14.71
N GLU A 62 10.32 -13.47 15.64
CA GLU A 62 11.27 -12.55 16.27
C GLU A 62 12.66 -12.58 15.60
N ALA A 63 12.88 -13.40 14.57
CA ALA A 63 14.17 -13.50 13.86
C ALA A 63 14.59 -12.20 13.15
N LYS A 64 13.61 -11.34 12.84
CA LYS A 64 13.79 -10.05 12.18
C LYS A 64 13.15 -8.95 13.02
N SER A 65 13.91 -7.90 13.33
CA SER A 65 13.46 -6.74 14.10
C SER A 65 14.19 -5.49 13.65
N ILE A 66 13.74 -4.34 14.14
CA ILE A 66 14.54 -3.12 14.22
C ILE A 66 14.70 -2.73 15.68
N GLU A 67 15.83 -2.12 16.00
CA GLU A 67 16.18 -1.62 17.33
C GLU A 67 16.64 -0.17 17.19
N SER A 68 16.39 0.69 18.17
CA SER A 68 16.85 2.08 18.09
C SER A 68 18.37 2.19 18.18
N ASP A 69 18.97 3.19 17.51
CA ASP A 69 20.42 3.22 17.26
C ASP A 69 21.20 4.12 18.24
N ALA A 70 20.68 5.31 18.55
CA ALA A 70 21.35 6.28 19.43
C ALA A 70 20.74 6.39 20.83
N ASP A 71 19.42 6.40 20.90
CA ASP A 71 18.61 6.52 22.12
C ASP A 71 17.34 5.67 21.96
N ASP A 72 16.44 5.68 22.94
CA ASP A 72 15.25 4.85 22.96
C ASP A 72 14.05 5.42 22.17
N GLN A 73 14.23 6.53 21.47
CA GLN A 73 13.20 7.15 20.64
C GLN A 73 13.28 6.65 19.20
N MET A 74 12.15 6.43 18.55
CA MET A 74 12.11 5.95 17.16
C MET A 74 10.88 6.49 16.42
N ILE A 75 11.05 6.80 15.13
CA ILE A 75 9.94 7.12 14.23
C ILE A 75 9.88 6.08 13.12
N ILE A 76 8.69 5.57 12.81
CA ILE A 76 8.45 4.68 11.67
C ILE A 76 7.38 5.29 10.80
N ARG A 77 7.70 5.52 9.52
CA ARG A 77 6.83 6.15 8.53
C ARG A 77 6.43 5.09 7.52
N ILE A 78 5.13 4.86 7.41
CA ILE A 78 4.55 3.76 6.66
C ILE A 78 3.60 4.33 5.61
N PRO A 79 4.03 4.42 4.33
CA PRO A 79 3.15 4.79 3.24
C PRO A 79 2.24 3.64 2.83
N PHE A 80 1.06 4.00 2.31
CA PHE A 80 0.11 3.06 1.71
C PHE A 80 0.01 3.29 0.20
N THR A 81 -0.15 2.20 -0.56
CA THR A 81 -0.30 2.23 -2.02
C THR A 81 -1.67 2.78 -2.45
N SER A 82 -2.68 2.63 -1.59
CA SER A 82 -4.05 3.13 -1.76
C SER A 82 -4.47 3.97 -0.57
N SER A 83 -5.56 4.74 -0.70
CA SER A 83 -6.16 5.39 0.47
C SER A 83 -6.82 4.33 1.35
N VAL A 84 -6.50 4.36 2.65
CA VAL A 84 -7.02 3.40 3.62
C VAL A 84 -7.80 4.07 4.75
N LYS A 85 -8.74 3.32 5.28
CA LYS A 85 -9.52 3.60 6.49
C LYS A 85 -9.04 2.65 7.59
N LEU A 86 -8.24 3.15 8.52
CA LEU A 86 -7.62 2.32 9.56
C LEU A 86 -8.59 2.06 10.71
N ARG A 87 -8.73 0.79 11.09
CA ARG A 87 -9.51 0.32 12.23
C ARG A 87 -8.62 -0.01 13.43
N SER A 88 -7.52 -0.71 13.21
CA SER A 88 -6.61 -1.12 14.28
C SER A 88 -5.15 -1.04 13.85
N LEU A 89 -4.29 -0.69 14.81
CA LEU A 89 -2.84 -0.85 14.74
C LEU A 89 -2.45 -2.12 15.50
N LEU A 90 -1.56 -2.92 14.92
CA LEU A 90 -1.02 -4.14 15.51
C LEU A 90 0.46 -3.95 15.77
N LEU A 91 0.92 -4.21 17.00
CA LEU A 91 2.33 -4.06 17.38
C LEU A 91 2.83 -5.30 18.12
N LYS A 92 4.02 -5.77 17.76
CA LYS A 92 4.83 -6.67 18.58
C LYS A 92 6.16 -5.97 18.86
N THR A 93 6.46 -5.75 20.14
CA THR A 93 7.59 -4.92 20.60
C THR A 93 8.26 -5.53 21.82
N GLY A 94 9.39 -4.97 22.23
CA GLY A 94 10.18 -5.47 23.38
C GLY A 94 11.34 -6.36 22.96
N PRO A 95 11.79 -7.30 23.82
CA PRO A 95 11.14 -7.76 25.05
C PRO A 95 11.36 -6.87 26.27
N THR A 96 10.50 -7.03 27.29
CA THR A 96 10.66 -6.45 28.64
C THR A 96 10.85 -4.93 28.61
N ASP A 97 11.99 -4.44 29.08
CA ASP A 97 12.24 -3.01 29.25
C ASP A 97 12.49 -2.28 27.92
N GLN A 98 12.80 -3.02 26.83
CA GLN A 98 12.90 -2.50 25.47
C GLN A 98 11.52 -2.28 24.80
N THR A 99 10.43 -2.61 25.50
CA THR A 99 9.08 -2.30 25.02
C THR A 99 8.89 -0.78 25.10
N PRO A 100 8.41 -0.11 24.03
CA PRO A 100 8.12 1.31 24.11
C PRO A 100 7.04 1.57 25.16
N SER A 101 7.12 2.68 25.88
CA SER A 101 6.08 3.06 26.87
C SER A 101 4.76 3.41 26.21
N LYS A 102 4.82 4.01 25.02
CA LYS A 102 3.67 4.43 24.24
C LYS A 102 3.97 4.50 22.75
N VAL A 103 2.91 4.57 21.95
CA VAL A 103 2.97 4.88 20.53
C VAL A 103 2.07 6.08 20.25
N VAL A 104 2.60 7.05 19.50
CA VAL A 104 1.92 8.29 19.12
C VAL A 104 1.74 8.30 17.60
N LEU A 105 0.51 8.54 17.14
CA LEU A 105 0.13 8.39 15.74
C LEU A 105 -0.11 9.74 15.07
N PHE A 106 0.50 9.92 13.91
CA PHE A 106 0.27 11.02 12.98
C PHE A 106 -0.08 10.45 11.60
N SER A 107 -0.87 11.15 10.80
CA SER A 107 -1.29 10.65 9.48
C SER A 107 -1.10 11.70 8.40
N ASN A 108 -0.79 11.25 7.19
CA ASN A 108 -0.70 12.06 5.98
C ASN A 108 0.39 13.14 6.02
N GLU A 109 1.51 12.81 6.66
CA GLU A 109 2.69 13.67 6.74
C GLU A 109 3.73 13.23 5.70
N GLU A 110 4.02 14.08 4.70
CA GLU A 110 4.97 13.80 3.61
C GLU A 110 6.44 13.77 4.08
N SER A 111 6.75 14.53 5.12
CA SER A 111 7.99 14.48 5.89
C SER A 111 7.60 14.62 7.36
N PHE A 112 7.83 13.56 8.14
CA PHE A 112 7.61 13.57 9.59
C PHE A 112 8.92 13.16 10.26
N ASP A 113 9.48 14.05 11.05
CA ASP A 113 10.74 13.83 11.77
C ASP A 113 10.61 14.25 13.25
N PHE A 114 11.75 14.34 13.95
CA PHE A 114 11.76 14.66 15.37
C PHE A 114 11.46 16.13 15.68
N ASP A 115 11.75 17.04 14.74
CA ASP A 115 11.49 18.48 14.92
C ASP A 115 9.97 18.73 14.85
N ASP A 116 9.26 17.99 14.00
CA ASP A 116 7.81 18.06 13.85
C ASP A 116 7.01 17.66 15.10
N ILE A 117 7.58 16.87 16.01
CA ILE A 117 6.86 16.28 17.15
C ILE A 117 6.27 17.37 18.05
N ALA A 118 6.96 18.49 18.22
CA ALA A 118 6.54 19.56 19.11
C ALA A 118 5.42 20.43 18.49
N ASP A 119 5.42 20.56 17.17
CA ASP A 119 4.52 21.47 16.45
C ASP A 119 3.24 20.78 15.97
N LYS A 120 3.29 19.47 15.73
CA LYS A 120 2.15 18.71 15.22
C LYS A 120 1.33 18.10 16.35
N THR A 121 0.01 18.19 16.20
CA THR A 121 -0.91 17.57 17.16
C THR A 121 -1.08 16.09 16.83
N PRO A 122 -0.82 15.17 17.77
CA PRO A 122 -1.03 13.74 17.55
C PRO A 122 -2.52 13.43 17.40
N ILE A 123 -2.86 12.50 16.51
CA ILE A 123 -4.25 12.11 16.26
C ILE A 123 -4.75 11.19 17.35
N GLN A 124 -3.91 10.25 17.77
CA GLN A 124 -4.20 9.30 18.83
C GLN A 124 -2.88 8.80 19.46
N GLU A 125 -2.93 8.46 20.73
CA GLU A 125 -1.82 7.90 21.51
C GLU A 125 -2.31 6.67 22.26
N PHE A 126 -1.44 5.67 22.42
CA PHE A 126 -1.71 4.49 23.23
C PHE A 126 -0.53 4.17 24.12
N VAL A 127 -0.82 3.77 25.36
CA VAL A 127 0.15 3.09 26.22
C VAL A 127 0.37 1.70 25.65
N VAL A 128 1.63 1.31 25.48
CA VAL A 128 2.00 -0.02 24.97
C VAL A 128 2.26 -0.92 26.17
N ALA A 129 1.55 -2.03 26.27
CA ALA A 129 1.75 -2.99 27.36
C ALA A 129 2.96 -3.89 27.08
N GLN A 130 3.72 -4.23 28.12
CA GLN A 130 4.69 -5.32 28.03
C GLN A 130 3.97 -6.64 27.78
N GLY A 131 4.47 -7.40 26.81
CA GLY A 131 3.93 -8.70 26.45
C GLY A 131 4.74 -9.33 25.33
N ARG A 132 4.58 -10.64 25.15
CA ARG A 132 5.16 -11.35 24.01
C ARG A 132 4.21 -11.47 22.83
N ASP A 133 2.92 -11.24 23.05
CA ASP A 133 1.90 -11.30 22.02
C ASP A 133 1.83 -10.02 21.19
N VAL A 134 1.14 -10.08 20.05
CA VAL A 134 0.84 -8.90 19.24
C VAL A 134 -0.30 -8.13 19.90
N GLY A 135 -0.04 -6.89 20.32
CA GLY A 135 -1.06 -5.99 20.84
C GLY A 135 -1.89 -5.36 19.72
N GLU A 136 -3.22 -5.36 19.88
CA GLU A 136 -4.15 -4.67 18.99
C GLU A 136 -4.67 -3.38 19.64
N TYR A 137 -4.46 -2.25 18.96
CA TYR A 137 -4.85 -0.92 19.40
C TYR A 137 -5.96 -0.38 18.50
N SER A 138 -7.17 -0.24 19.06
CA SER A 138 -8.33 0.24 18.32
C SER A 138 -8.23 1.73 17.99
N LEU A 139 -8.19 2.05 16.70
CA LEU A 139 -8.11 3.40 16.19
C LEU A 139 -9.50 4.03 16.06
N ARG A 140 -9.58 5.34 16.28
CA ARG A 140 -10.80 6.12 16.00
C ARG A 140 -10.96 6.24 14.50
N THR A 141 -11.66 5.29 13.89
CA THR A 141 -11.79 5.14 12.43
C THR A 141 -12.26 6.41 11.71
N ALA A 142 -13.02 7.29 12.38
CA ALA A 142 -13.44 8.59 11.83
C ALA A 142 -12.28 9.59 11.64
N LYS A 143 -11.19 9.46 12.41
CA LYS A 143 -9.97 10.26 12.28
C LYS A 143 -8.96 9.66 11.31
N PHE A 144 -9.11 8.38 10.99
CA PHE A 144 -8.22 7.63 10.11
C PHE A 144 -8.97 7.10 8.88
N SER A 145 -9.85 7.89 8.26
CA SER A 145 -10.71 7.42 7.16
C SER A 145 -10.14 7.58 5.75
N ASN A 146 -9.10 8.40 5.59
CA ASN A 146 -8.46 8.71 4.30
C ASN A 146 -6.97 8.87 4.54
N VAL A 147 -6.31 7.77 4.87
CA VAL A 147 -4.88 7.72 5.22
C VAL A 147 -4.09 7.25 4.01
N SER A 148 -3.11 8.05 3.57
CA SER A 148 -2.12 7.69 2.56
C SER A 148 -0.76 7.36 3.17
N SER A 149 -0.47 7.87 4.36
CA SER A 149 0.71 7.51 5.15
C SER A 149 0.41 7.63 6.64
N ILE A 150 1.07 6.81 7.45
CA ILE A 150 1.00 6.89 8.91
C ILE A 150 2.40 6.93 9.48
N SER A 151 2.62 7.84 10.44
CA SER A 151 3.86 7.92 11.21
C SER A 151 3.58 7.47 12.64
N LEU A 152 4.37 6.51 13.09
CA LEU A 152 4.38 6.00 14.46
C LEU A 152 5.59 6.56 15.17
N PHE A 153 5.37 7.31 16.24
CA PHE A 153 6.43 7.80 17.10
C PHE A 153 6.44 7.04 18.43
N PHE A 154 7.60 6.51 18.79
CA PHE A 154 7.89 5.82 20.03
C PHE A 154 8.86 6.70 20.82
N PRO A 155 8.42 7.34 21.92
CA PRO A 155 9.18 8.41 22.57
C PRO A 155 10.17 7.94 23.63
N GLN A 156 10.03 6.71 24.12
CA GLN A 156 10.92 6.11 25.10
C GLN A 156 10.53 4.64 25.32
N SER A 157 11.48 3.85 25.81
CA SER A 157 11.28 2.48 26.27
C SER A 157 10.58 2.45 27.64
N GLN A 158 10.46 1.27 28.26
CA GLN A 158 9.93 1.09 29.62
C GLN A 158 11.02 0.86 30.67
N GLY A 159 12.28 1.11 30.32
CA GLY A 159 13.40 1.02 31.26
C GLY A 159 14.75 0.65 30.66
N ALA A 160 14.81 0.36 29.35
CA ALA A 160 16.04 0.11 28.62
C ALA A 160 16.56 1.36 27.89
N ASP A 161 17.80 1.32 27.44
CA ASP A 161 18.40 2.40 26.64
C ASP A 161 17.97 2.37 25.16
N THR A 162 17.31 1.29 24.74
CA THR A 162 16.85 1.06 23.37
C THR A 162 15.40 0.60 23.31
N THR A 163 14.74 0.86 22.18
CA THR A 163 13.40 0.36 21.86
C THR A 163 13.49 -0.64 20.71
N GLN A 164 12.85 -1.80 20.87
CA GLN A 164 12.87 -2.87 19.85
C GLN A 164 11.46 -3.22 19.35
N ILE A 165 11.36 -3.40 18.03
CA ILE A 165 10.09 -3.64 17.31
C ILE A 165 10.26 -4.82 16.36
N TYR A 166 9.34 -5.79 16.46
CA TYR A 166 9.33 -7.02 15.68
C TYR A 166 8.28 -7.02 14.57
N TYR A 167 7.15 -6.37 14.81
CA TYR A 167 6.02 -6.40 13.88
C TYR A 167 5.19 -5.13 13.98
N VAL A 168 4.85 -4.58 12.82
CA VAL A 168 3.82 -3.55 12.67
C VAL A 168 2.83 -3.99 11.59
N GLY A 169 1.55 -3.98 11.93
CA GLY A 169 0.47 -4.31 11.02
C GLY A 169 -0.73 -3.40 11.19
N PHE A 170 -1.61 -3.37 10.19
CA PHE A 170 -2.83 -2.58 10.23
C PHE A 170 -4.03 -3.40 9.76
N LEU A 171 -5.17 -3.16 10.41
CA LEU A 171 -6.46 -3.69 10.00
C LEU A 171 -7.37 -2.53 9.61
N GLY A 172 -8.18 -2.71 8.58
CA GLY A 172 -9.10 -1.70 8.07
C GLY A 172 -9.58 -1.98 6.64
N HIS A 173 -10.08 -0.94 6.00
CA HIS A 173 -10.57 -1.03 4.62
C HIS A 173 -9.72 -0.14 3.72
N TRP A 174 -9.58 -0.50 2.46
CA TRP A 174 -8.92 0.34 1.46
C TRP A 174 -9.90 0.64 0.33
N THR A 175 -9.67 1.77 -0.33
CA THR A 175 -10.40 2.14 -1.54
C THR A 175 -9.41 2.31 -2.68
N GLU A 176 -9.71 1.70 -3.82
CA GLU A 176 -8.86 1.78 -5.00
C GLU A 176 -8.72 3.24 -5.46
N ARG A 177 -7.48 3.73 -5.50
CA ARG A 177 -7.18 5.03 -6.07
C ARG A 177 -7.32 4.91 -7.59
N LYS A 178 -8.46 5.35 -8.14
CA LYS A 178 -8.61 5.50 -9.60
C LYS A 178 -7.61 6.53 -10.09
N SER A 179 -6.45 6.09 -10.58
CA SER A 179 -5.50 6.94 -11.28
C SER A 179 -6.03 7.19 -12.69
N SER A 180 -7.02 8.08 -12.82
CA SER A 180 -7.33 8.66 -14.11
C SER A 180 -6.36 9.81 -14.33
N ALA A 181 -5.20 9.53 -14.94
CA ALA A 181 -4.45 10.58 -15.60
C ALA A 181 -5.42 11.24 -16.61
N PRO A 182 -5.61 12.57 -16.60
CA PRO A 182 -6.38 13.20 -17.65
C PRO A 182 -5.60 12.97 -18.95
N VAL A 183 -6.11 12.07 -19.79
CA VAL A 183 -5.68 12.01 -21.19
C VAL A 183 -6.18 13.31 -21.81
N THR A 184 -5.36 14.34 -21.74
CA THR A 184 -5.59 15.57 -22.49
C THR A 184 -5.32 15.23 -23.96
N VAL A 185 -6.34 14.69 -24.63
CA VAL A 185 -6.38 14.69 -26.09
C VAL A 185 -6.57 16.15 -26.47
N TYR A 186 -5.48 16.86 -26.70
CA TYR A 186 -5.53 18.16 -27.36
C TYR A 186 -5.93 17.86 -28.80
N GLU A 187 -7.22 18.03 -29.13
CA GLU A 187 -7.71 17.91 -30.50
C GLU A 187 -7.16 19.08 -31.32
N THR A 188 -5.90 18.99 -31.77
CA THR A 188 -5.44 19.75 -32.93
C THR A 188 -5.96 19.08 -34.19
N GLN A 189 -7.27 19.13 -34.42
CA GLN A 189 -7.80 18.93 -35.76
C GLN A 189 -7.44 20.17 -36.59
N ALA A 190 -6.29 20.12 -37.27
CA ALA A 190 -6.08 20.96 -38.44
C ALA A 190 -7.14 20.58 -39.48
N ASN A 191 -8.15 21.44 -39.66
CA ASN A 191 -9.15 21.28 -40.71
C ASN A 191 -8.45 21.44 -42.07
N LEU A 192 -8.09 20.33 -42.71
CA LEU A 192 -7.49 20.28 -44.04
C LEU A 192 -8.53 20.50 -45.15
N ALA A 193 -9.49 21.41 -44.93
CA ALA A 193 -10.60 21.71 -45.83
C ALA A 193 -10.66 23.17 -46.28
N ASP A 194 -9.76 24.05 -45.80
CA ASP A 194 -9.75 25.48 -46.17
C ASP A 194 -8.47 25.88 -46.91
N HIS A 195 -8.01 25.04 -47.84
CA HIS A 195 -7.09 25.46 -48.90
C HIS A 195 -7.87 25.46 -50.21
N GLU A 196 -8.20 26.63 -50.75
CA GLU A 196 -8.81 26.75 -52.08
C GLU A 196 -7.93 26.08 -53.14
N LYS A 197 -8.48 25.11 -53.87
CA LYS A 197 -7.83 24.49 -55.03
C LYS A 197 -7.95 25.42 -56.24
N ILE A 198 -6.78 25.79 -56.76
CA ILE A 198 -6.55 26.40 -58.07
C ILE A 198 -7.32 25.71 -59.21
N GLN A 199 -7.85 26.52 -60.12
CA GLN A 199 -8.74 26.17 -61.22
C GLN A 199 -8.06 25.34 -62.33
N GLY A 200 -8.44 24.06 -62.41
CA GLY A 200 -8.61 23.21 -63.61
C GLY A 200 -7.59 23.25 -64.75
N THR A 201 -6.76 22.21 -64.85
CA THR A 201 -6.16 21.75 -66.12
C THR A 201 -6.53 20.29 -66.42
N ASP A 202 -7.10 20.13 -67.61
CA ASP A 202 -7.04 19.01 -68.57
C ASP A 202 -7.93 17.75 -68.44
N GLY A 203 -8.56 17.41 -69.58
CA GLY A 203 -8.66 16.02 -70.03
C GLY A 203 -10.01 15.58 -70.57
N GLY A 204 -10.21 15.64 -71.89
CA GLY A 204 -11.40 15.06 -72.54
C GLY A 204 -11.29 14.91 -74.06
N LEU A 205 -10.38 14.05 -74.53
CA LEU A 205 -10.31 13.57 -75.93
C LEU A 205 -11.48 12.63 -76.24
N SER A 206 -12.14 12.84 -77.39
CA SER A 206 -12.98 11.81 -78.03
C SER A 206 -12.81 11.87 -79.56
N SER A 207 -12.59 10.69 -80.16
CA SER A 207 -12.22 10.46 -81.58
C SER A 207 -13.42 10.02 -82.45
N PRO A 208 -13.30 9.97 -83.79
CA PRO A 208 -14.41 10.09 -84.77
C PRO A 208 -14.95 8.73 -85.26
N PRO A 209 -16.07 8.71 -86.02
CA PRO A 209 -16.07 8.33 -87.46
C PRO A 209 -17.20 9.04 -88.28
N VAL A 210 -17.45 8.99 -89.60
CA VAL A 210 -16.86 8.46 -90.86
C VAL A 210 -17.16 9.50 -91.94
#